data_AF-A0A953PG72-F1
#
_entry.id   AF-A0A953PG72-F1
#
_cell.length_a   1.000
_cell.length_b   1.000
_cell.length_c   1.000
_cell.angle_alpha   90.00
_cell.angle_beta   90.00
_cell.angle_gamma   90.00
#
_symmetry.space_group_name_H-M   'P 1'
#
loop_
_entity.id
_entity.type
_entity.pdbx_description
1 polymer ?
#
loop_
_entity_poly.entity_id
_entity_poly.type
_entity_poly.pdbx_seq_one_letter_code
_entity_poly.pdbx_strand_id
1 'polypeptide(L)'
;MARRASLRSVSLLVCILTVAPGRSLAQAPCTDEQAREKHGHLTLDHQEQDELDRRTRVKPDPVVLKKIDQAIALLKQALPDFAGATGTYSHRIYDPNPNSHVLHFSVQVGLFTYYCPPLDYAPGKKGKINVEGETGTWITIDFNSLGWLVEEASSLGKEMRTPDGRAIFELPKEGEFKGRRLFLPDKYGTITQVILITAPNHFPFKPVTREEFLQARESVQQHYLDEARAKVGPNSPAAKEREGQLEEIRKLHASMTPAELRSQAVVREWSASPSRRSLFVTEAERGLRLVSVDRNYIDRTLPRSAVQLITLHWRNNDQDPAKKAAMRQFEDNFDLDALSRLMDR
;
A
#
# COMPACT_ATOMS: atom_id res chain seq x y z
N MET A 1 14.92 99.74 -2.93
CA MET A 1 14.18 98.55 -2.44
C MET A 1 13.46 97.92 -3.65
N ALA A 2 14.18 97.27 -4.57
CA ALA A 2 14.60 95.86 -4.58
C ALA A 2 13.43 94.86 -4.82
N ARG A 3 13.09 94.67 -6.11
CA ARG A 3 12.29 93.55 -6.64
C ARG A 3 13.22 92.35 -6.90
N ARG A 4 12.86 91.14 -6.46
CA ARG A 4 13.52 89.88 -6.88
C ARG A 4 12.52 89.00 -7.62
N ALA A 5 12.83 88.73 -8.88
CA ALA A 5 12.20 87.71 -9.71
C ALA A 5 12.84 86.35 -9.41
N SER A 6 12.02 85.31 -9.27
CA SER A 6 12.44 83.92 -9.07
C SER A 6 12.26 83.16 -10.39
N LEU A 7 13.37 82.77 -11.03
CA LEU A 7 13.41 81.88 -12.18
C LEU A 7 13.07 80.45 -11.72
N ARG A 8 12.06 79.84 -12.33
CA ARG A 8 11.80 78.39 -12.23
C ARG A 8 12.56 77.67 -13.34
N SER A 9 13.58 76.89 -12.95
CA SER A 9 14.30 75.97 -13.83
C SER A 9 13.46 74.69 -14.04
N VAL A 10 12.95 74.50 -15.26
CA VAL A 10 12.32 73.24 -15.70
C VAL A 10 13.46 72.30 -16.12
N SER A 11 13.73 71.27 -15.32
CA SER A 11 14.65 70.18 -15.70
C SER A 11 13.88 69.14 -16.51
N LEU A 12 14.19 69.05 -17.80
CA LEU A 12 13.66 68.04 -18.71
C LEU A 12 14.45 66.73 -18.49
N LEU A 13 13.84 65.74 -17.81
CA LEU A 13 14.43 64.42 -17.63
C LEU A 13 14.18 63.59 -18.90
N VAL A 14 15.20 63.45 -19.75
CA VAL A 14 15.14 62.57 -20.93
C VAL A 14 15.44 61.14 -20.48
N CYS A 15 14.39 60.32 -20.29
CA CYS A 15 14.52 58.88 -20.11
C CYS A 15 14.91 58.23 -21.45
N ILE A 16 16.20 57.92 -21.62
CA ILE A 16 16.68 57.07 -22.71
C ILE A 16 16.32 55.62 -22.36
N LEU A 17 15.24 55.11 -22.96
CA LEU A 17 14.90 53.68 -22.96
C LEU A 17 15.88 52.94 -23.88
N THR A 18 16.98 52.44 -23.33
CA THR A 18 17.82 51.45 -24.02
C THR A 18 17.07 50.12 -24.05
N VAL A 19 16.39 49.85 -25.16
CA VAL A 19 15.89 48.51 -25.49
C VAL A 19 17.12 47.64 -25.79
N ALA A 20 17.70 47.02 -24.76
CA ALA A 20 18.67 45.96 -24.98
C ALA A 20 17.95 44.83 -25.73
N PRO A 21 18.41 44.39 -26.92
CA PRO A 21 17.85 43.23 -27.56
C PRO A 21 18.07 42.05 -26.64
N GLY A 22 17.00 41.62 -25.96
CA GLY A 22 17.01 40.46 -25.08
C GLY A 22 17.33 39.23 -25.91
N ARG A 23 18.61 38.91 -26.06
CA ARG A 23 19.05 37.58 -26.46
C ARG A 23 18.59 36.66 -25.34
N SER A 24 17.40 36.09 -25.52
CA SER A 24 16.98 34.92 -24.77
C SER A 24 18.01 33.84 -25.08
N LEU A 25 19.04 33.74 -24.23
CA LEU A 25 19.98 32.63 -24.27
C LEU A 25 19.11 31.40 -24.05
N ALA A 26 18.92 30.61 -25.10
CA ALA A 26 18.22 29.35 -25.01
C ALA A 26 18.84 28.58 -23.84
N GLN A 27 18.02 28.26 -22.81
CA GLN A 27 18.49 27.50 -21.67
C GLN A 27 19.18 26.25 -22.21
N ALA A 28 20.41 26.00 -21.75
CA ALA A 28 21.12 24.78 -22.09
C ALA A 28 20.20 23.59 -21.72
N PRO A 29 20.16 22.53 -22.54
CA PRO A 29 19.44 21.31 -22.18
C PRO A 29 19.87 20.82 -20.81
N CYS A 30 18.93 20.27 -20.03
CA CYS A 30 19.27 19.62 -18.77
C CYS A 30 20.35 18.54 -18.97
N THR A 31 20.99 18.16 -17.87
CA THR A 31 21.83 16.97 -17.79
C THR A 31 21.26 15.97 -16.78
N ASP A 32 21.66 14.70 -16.88
CA ASP A 32 21.31 13.69 -15.88
C ASP A 32 21.88 14.01 -14.50
N GLU A 33 23.03 14.67 -14.45
CA GLU A 33 23.62 15.16 -13.20
C GLU A 33 22.72 16.19 -12.53
N GLN A 34 22.24 17.20 -13.28
CA GLN A 34 21.27 18.17 -12.77
C GLN A 34 19.96 17.52 -12.31
N ALA A 35 19.51 16.46 -13.00
CA ALA A 35 18.33 15.70 -12.58
C ALA A 35 18.58 14.96 -11.25
N ARG A 36 19.74 14.32 -11.08
CA ARG A 36 20.15 13.63 -9.84
C ARG A 36 20.39 14.57 -8.67
N GLU A 37 20.87 15.79 -8.92
CA GLU A 37 21.09 16.81 -7.90
C GLU A 37 19.83 17.59 -7.54
N LYS A 38 18.77 17.48 -8.34
CA LYS A 38 17.52 18.18 -8.05
C LYS A 38 16.86 17.59 -6.80
N HIS A 39 16.66 18.45 -5.81
CA HIS A 39 15.97 18.13 -4.57
C HIS A 39 14.45 18.17 -4.75
N GLY A 40 13.78 17.15 -4.23
CA GLY A 40 12.34 17.04 -4.16
C GLY A 40 11.81 17.03 -2.72
N HIS A 41 10.50 17.16 -2.61
CA HIS A 41 9.77 17.13 -1.35
C HIS A 41 8.41 16.46 -1.58
N LEU A 42 7.69 16.16 -0.50
CA LEU A 42 6.35 15.61 -0.58
C LEU A 42 5.31 16.71 -0.88
N THR A 43 4.64 16.60 -2.02
CA THR A 43 3.52 17.49 -2.42
C THR A 43 2.21 16.73 -2.54
N LEU A 44 1.07 17.40 -2.36
CA LEU A 44 -0.23 16.79 -2.61
C LEU A 44 -0.38 16.49 -4.11
N ASP A 45 -0.78 15.27 -4.46
CA ASP A 45 -1.24 14.94 -5.80
C ASP A 45 -2.67 15.43 -5.98
N HIS A 46 -2.84 16.66 -6.47
CA HIS A 46 -4.17 17.25 -6.65
C HIS A 46 -5.04 16.46 -7.64
N GLN A 47 -4.45 15.91 -8.71
CA GLN A 47 -5.21 15.18 -9.71
C GLN A 47 -5.74 13.86 -9.12
N GLU A 48 -4.87 13.10 -8.45
CA GLU A 48 -5.28 11.87 -7.78
C GLU A 48 -6.27 12.16 -6.64
N GLN A 49 -6.03 13.19 -5.84
CA GLN A 49 -6.94 13.58 -4.77
C GLN A 49 -8.34 13.95 -5.30
N ASP A 50 -8.42 14.76 -6.35
CA ASP A 50 -9.70 15.12 -6.99
C ASP A 50 -10.43 13.90 -7.58
N GLU A 51 -9.69 12.91 -8.09
CA GLU A 51 -10.27 11.64 -8.53
C GLU A 51 -10.79 10.80 -7.36
N LEU A 52 -10.03 10.69 -6.28
CA LEU A 52 -10.41 9.96 -5.08
C LEU A 52 -11.63 10.58 -4.42
N ASP A 53 -11.68 11.90 -4.30
CA ASP A 53 -12.79 12.65 -3.73
C ASP A 53 -14.07 12.45 -4.56
N ARG A 54 -13.96 12.48 -5.90
CA ARG A 54 -15.10 12.19 -6.80
C ARG A 54 -15.63 10.77 -6.67
N ARG A 55 -14.76 9.78 -6.42
CA ARG A 55 -15.15 8.37 -6.24
C ARG A 55 -15.73 8.11 -4.85
N THR A 56 -15.36 8.93 -3.88
CA THR A 56 -15.73 8.76 -2.47
C THR A 56 -17.10 9.35 -2.20
N ARG A 57 -18.05 8.51 -1.78
CA ARG A 57 -19.40 8.96 -1.36
C ARG A 57 -19.50 9.28 0.13
N VAL A 58 -18.39 9.19 0.84
CA VAL A 58 -18.32 9.38 2.29
C VAL A 58 -18.02 10.86 2.57
N LYS A 59 -18.88 11.48 3.38
CA LYS A 59 -18.61 12.84 3.86
C LYS A 59 -17.35 12.82 4.74
N PRO A 60 -16.37 13.71 4.51
CA PRO A 60 -15.19 13.78 5.37
C PRO A 60 -15.56 14.04 6.83
N ASP A 61 -15.07 13.20 7.73
CA ASP A 61 -15.18 13.37 9.18
C ASP A 61 -14.00 14.23 9.67
N PRO A 62 -14.22 15.35 10.40
CA PRO A 62 -13.15 16.22 10.88
C PRO A 62 -12.09 15.52 11.75
N VAL A 63 -12.49 14.51 12.55
CA VAL A 63 -11.57 13.72 13.38
C VAL A 63 -10.66 12.89 12.48
N VAL A 64 -11.21 12.29 11.43
CA VAL A 64 -10.44 11.52 10.45
C VAL A 64 -9.49 12.41 9.66
N LEU A 65 -9.97 13.56 9.16
CA LEU A 65 -9.11 14.53 8.46
C LEU A 65 -7.93 14.97 9.32
N LYS A 66 -8.15 15.24 10.61
CA LYS A 66 -7.06 15.56 11.55
C LYS A 66 -6.04 14.43 11.67
N LYS A 67 -6.47 13.17 11.74
CA LYS A 67 -5.54 12.02 11.80
C LYS A 67 -4.77 11.83 10.48
N ILE A 68 -5.42 12.06 9.34
CA ILE A 68 -4.77 12.11 8.02
C ILE A 68 -3.68 13.18 8.00
N ASP A 69 -3.98 14.41 8.44
CA ASP A 69 -3.01 15.50 8.50
C ASP A 69 -1.83 15.16 9.42
N GLN A 70 -2.09 14.53 10.56
CA GLN A 70 -1.04 14.06 11.47
C GLN A 70 -0.15 13.01 10.81
N ALA A 71 -0.72 12.03 10.09
CA ALA A 71 0.06 11.02 9.38
C ALA A 71 0.90 11.62 8.23
N ILE A 72 0.33 12.58 7.48
CA ILE A 72 1.05 13.32 6.44
C ILE A 72 2.22 14.12 7.06
N ALA A 73 2.02 14.74 8.21
CA ALA A 73 3.08 15.46 8.91
C ALA A 73 4.24 14.53 9.30
N LEU A 74 3.94 13.32 9.81
CA LEU A 74 4.96 12.31 10.11
C LEU A 74 5.72 11.86 8.86
N LEU A 75 5.04 11.67 7.73
CA LEU A 75 5.67 11.31 6.45
C LEU A 75 6.58 12.44 5.93
N LYS A 76 6.13 13.69 6.01
CA LYS A 76 6.95 14.87 5.65
C LYS A 76 8.17 15.03 6.54
N GLN A 77 8.03 14.74 7.83
CA GLN A 77 9.16 14.75 8.77
C GLN A 77 10.18 13.65 8.45
N ALA A 78 9.71 12.47 8.03
CA ALA A 78 10.58 11.36 7.69
C ALA A 78 11.28 11.51 6.32
N LEU A 79 10.67 12.30 5.42
CA LEU A 79 11.16 12.61 4.08
C LEU A 79 11.26 14.14 3.87
N PRO A 80 12.12 14.84 4.64
CA PRO A 80 12.15 16.29 4.63
C PRO A 80 12.75 16.86 3.34
N ASP A 81 13.75 16.17 2.78
CA ASP A 81 14.48 16.59 1.58
C ASP A 81 15.26 15.41 0.98
N PHE A 82 15.08 15.14 -0.31
CA PHE A 82 15.80 14.06 -1.00
C PHE A 82 16.12 14.42 -2.45
N ALA A 83 17.33 14.07 -2.88
CA ALA A 83 17.86 14.39 -4.20
C ALA A 83 17.51 13.31 -5.24
N GLY A 84 17.36 13.74 -6.49
CA GLY A 84 17.16 12.86 -7.64
C GLY A 84 15.74 12.31 -7.78
N ALA A 85 14.86 12.60 -6.84
CA ALA A 85 13.47 12.19 -6.85
C ALA A 85 12.56 13.25 -6.23
N THR A 86 11.26 13.10 -6.45
CA THR A 86 10.18 13.86 -5.81
C THR A 86 9.18 12.88 -5.22
N GLY A 87 8.34 13.34 -4.30
CA GLY A 87 7.26 12.51 -3.78
C GLY A 87 5.92 13.22 -3.93
N THR A 88 4.89 12.46 -4.27
CA THR A 88 3.52 12.93 -4.14
C THR A 88 2.81 12.15 -3.06
N TYR A 89 1.82 12.76 -2.41
CA TYR A 89 0.94 12.04 -1.50
C TYR A 89 -0.51 12.30 -1.85
N SER A 90 -1.35 11.33 -1.53
CA SER A 90 -2.80 11.41 -1.62
C SER A 90 -3.39 10.74 -0.38
N HIS A 91 -4.65 11.03 -0.08
CA HIS A 91 -5.38 10.33 0.96
C HIS A 91 -6.75 9.90 0.48
N ARG A 92 -7.25 8.82 1.08
CA ARG A 92 -8.54 8.26 0.73
C ARG A 92 -9.32 8.00 2.00
N ILE A 93 -10.55 8.48 2.05
CA ILE A 93 -11.55 7.99 3.01
C ILE A 93 -12.45 7.05 2.22
N TYR A 94 -12.65 5.83 2.68
CA TYR A 94 -13.51 4.90 1.96
C TYR A 94 -14.34 4.04 2.89
N ASP A 95 -15.51 3.68 2.39
CA ASP A 95 -16.45 2.85 3.10
C ASP A 95 -16.80 1.65 2.24
N PRO A 96 -16.11 0.52 2.42
CA PRO A 96 -16.34 -0.67 1.60
C PRO A 96 -17.73 -1.26 1.85
N ASN A 97 -18.37 -0.93 2.97
CA ASN A 97 -19.70 -1.38 3.33
C ASN A 97 -20.38 -0.30 4.19
N PRO A 98 -21.47 0.35 3.76
CA PRO A 98 -22.16 1.39 4.54
C PRO A 98 -22.63 0.93 5.93
N ASN A 99 -22.71 -0.38 6.16
CA ASN A 99 -23.02 -0.97 7.47
C ASN A 99 -21.76 -1.30 8.30
N SER A 100 -20.57 -0.87 7.86
CA SER A 100 -19.32 -1.07 8.60
C SER A 100 -19.32 -0.22 9.86
N HIS A 101 -18.92 -0.83 10.98
CA HIS A 101 -18.79 -0.16 12.27
C HIS A 101 -17.53 0.71 12.36
N VAL A 102 -16.62 0.62 11.38
CA VAL A 102 -15.41 1.44 11.30
C VAL A 102 -15.31 2.14 9.96
N LEU A 103 -14.77 3.34 9.99
CA LEU A 103 -14.40 4.08 8.80
C LEU A 103 -12.96 3.70 8.42
N HIS A 104 -12.77 3.34 7.15
CA HIS A 104 -11.45 3.08 6.62
C HIS A 104 -10.93 4.34 5.95
N PHE A 105 -9.64 4.61 6.14
CA PHE A 105 -8.97 5.68 5.44
C PHE A 105 -7.49 5.37 5.32
N SER A 106 -6.82 6.02 4.38
CA SER A 106 -5.41 5.81 4.14
C SER A 106 -4.70 7.07 3.65
N VAL A 107 -3.38 7.07 3.84
CA VAL A 107 -2.45 8.04 3.25
C VAL A 107 -1.45 7.25 2.42
N GLN A 108 -1.28 7.64 1.16
CA GLN A 108 -0.34 7.02 0.23
C GLN A 108 0.70 8.04 -0.20
N VAL A 109 1.95 7.60 -0.33
CA VAL A 109 3.08 8.36 -0.89
C VAL A 109 3.66 7.57 -2.05
N GLY A 110 3.77 8.21 -3.21
CA GLY A 110 4.52 7.71 -4.37
C GLY A 110 5.83 8.46 -4.51
N LEU A 111 6.94 7.74 -4.75
CA LEU A 111 8.24 8.34 -5.05
C LEU A 111 8.56 8.22 -6.54
N PHE A 112 8.99 9.32 -7.16
CA PHE A 112 9.23 9.43 -8.59
C PHE A 112 10.58 10.08 -8.87
N THR A 113 11.39 9.46 -9.72
CA THR A 113 12.72 9.91 -10.10
C THR A 113 12.66 11.03 -11.12
N TYR A 114 13.56 12.00 -10.94
CA TYR A 114 13.84 13.02 -11.93
C TYR A 114 14.72 12.46 -13.03
N TYR A 115 14.43 12.81 -14.28
CA TYR A 115 15.26 12.42 -15.41
C TYR A 115 15.35 13.56 -16.44
N CYS A 116 16.43 13.55 -17.24
CA CYS A 116 16.57 14.46 -18.36
C CYS A 116 16.30 13.70 -19.67
N PRO A 117 15.15 13.92 -20.34
CA PRO A 117 14.86 13.25 -21.59
C PRO A 117 15.83 13.72 -22.69
N PRO A 118 16.19 12.83 -23.64
CA PRO A 118 17.07 13.17 -24.74
C PRO A 118 16.46 14.25 -25.67
N LEU A 119 17.29 14.86 -26.51
CA LEU A 119 16.89 16.01 -27.34
C LEU A 119 15.86 15.67 -28.44
N ASP A 120 15.77 14.40 -28.82
CA ASP A 120 14.81 13.85 -29.78
C ASP A 120 13.44 13.50 -29.16
N TYR A 121 13.26 13.74 -27.85
CA TYR A 121 12.00 13.47 -27.17
C TYR A 121 10.89 14.48 -27.55
N ALA A 122 9.65 14.15 -27.17
CA ALA A 122 8.44 14.91 -27.52
C ALA A 122 8.58 16.44 -27.27
N PRO A 123 8.09 17.30 -28.19
CA PRO A 123 8.13 18.74 -28.04
C PRO A 123 7.54 19.20 -26.69
N GLY A 124 8.29 20.02 -25.96
CA GLY A 124 7.88 20.54 -24.64
C GLY A 124 8.54 19.85 -23.43
N LYS A 125 9.02 18.61 -23.60
CA LYS A 125 9.75 17.87 -22.55
C LYS A 125 11.26 17.89 -22.75
N LYS A 126 11.73 18.01 -24.00
CA LYS A 126 13.17 18.00 -24.33
C LYS A 126 13.96 19.06 -23.58
N GLY A 127 15.13 18.67 -23.05
CA GLY A 127 16.06 19.56 -22.37
C GLY A 127 15.56 20.14 -21.04
N LYS A 128 14.48 19.58 -20.45
CA LYS A 128 13.97 19.97 -19.13
C LYS A 128 13.98 18.76 -18.19
N ILE A 129 14.25 18.97 -16.91
CA ILE A 129 14.10 17.90 -15.92
C ILE A 129 12.62 17.52 -15.82
N ASN A 130 12.33 16.25 -16.07
CA ASN A 130 10.98 15.68 -15.98
C ASN A 130 10.91 14.71 -14.80
N VAL A 131 9.68 14.36 -14.41
CA VAL A 131 9.36 13.33 -13.42
C VAL A 131 8.85 12.12 -14.18
N GLU A 132 9.33 10.93 -13.83
CA GLU A 132 8.84 9.69 -14.44
C GLU A 132 7.36 9.40 -14.09
N GLY A 133 6.74 8.48 -14.82
CA GLY A 133 5.33 8.11 -14.62
C GLY A 133 5.09 6.89 -13.72
N GLU A 134 6.13 6.13 -13.36
CA GLU A 134 6.01 4.89 -12.58
C GLU A 134 6.85 4.97 -11.31
N THR A 135 6.24 4.74 -10.16
CA THR A 135 6.96 4.82 -8.89
C THR A 135 7.78 3.56 -8.64
N GLY A 136 7.14 2.39 -8.64
CA GLY A 136 7.71 1.14 -8.13
C GLY A 136 8.13 1.18 -6.65
N THR A 137 8.04 2.36 -6.01
CA THR A 137 8.44 2.68 -4.64
C THR A 137 7.39 3.58 -4.02
N TRP A 138 6.79 3.12 -2.92
CA TRP A 138 5.67 3.82 -2.30
C TRP A 138 5.57 3.45 -0.83
N ILE A 139 4.88 4.29 -0.07
CA ILE A 139 4.56 4.10 1.35
C ILE A 139 3.05 4.29 1.50
N THR A 140 2.40 3.41 2.24
CA THR A 140 0.97 3.49 2.52
C THR A 140 0.73 3.27 4.01
N ILE A 141 -0.08 4.15 4.60
CA ILE A 141 -0.59 4.03 5.97
C ILE A 141 -2.09 3.82 5.86
N ASP A 142 -2.55 2.62 6.18
CA ASP A 142 -3.97 2.29 6.25
C ASP A 142 -4.46 2.32 7.70
N PHE A 143 -5.63 2.92 7.90
CA PHE A 143 -6.32 2.97 9.18
C PHE A 143 -7.57 2.09 9.15
N ASN A 144 -7.74 1.29 10.19
CA ASN A 144 -8.82 0.29 10.33
C ASN A 144 -8.87 -0.74 9.20
N SER A 145 -7.79 -0.90 8.43
CA SER A 145 -7.69 -1.84 7.33
C SER A 145 -6.40 -2.63 7.47
N LEU A 146 -6.46 -3.92 7.12
CA LEU A 146 -5.28 -4.77 6.95
C LEU A 146 -4.58 -4.53 5.61
N GLY A 147 -5.22 -3.75 4.72
CA GLY A 147 -4.68 -3.36 3.43
C GLY A 147 -4.11 -4.53 2.65
N TRP A 148 -2.88 -4.35 2.17
CA TRP A 148 -2.14 -5.34 1.40
C TRP A 148 -1.91 -6.67 2.13
N LEU A 149 -1.93 -6.70 3.46
CA LEU A 149 -1.73 -7.94 4.21
C LEU A 149 -2.83 -8.98 3.93
N VAL A 150 -4.02 -8.55 3.52
CA VAL A 150 -5.12 -9.45 3.14
C VAL A 150 -5.36 -9.44 1.63
N GLU A 151 -5.14 -8.31 0.96
CA GLU A 151 -5.36 -8.17 -0.48
C GLU A 151 -4.27 -8.88 -1.32
N GLU A 152 -3.00 -8.76 -0.94
CA GLU A 152 -1.84 -9.24 -1.70
C GLU A 152 -1.13 -10.46 -1.12
N ALA A 153 -1.29 -10.76 0.18
CA ALA A 153 -0.78 -12.00 0.79
C ALA A 153 -1.42 -13.29 0.22
N SER A 154 -2.01 -13.19 -0.98
CA SER A 154 -2.64 -14.25 -1.72
C SER A 154 -3.81 -14.79 -0.94
N SER A 155 -4.93 -14.07 -1.08
CA SER A 155 -6.21 -14.73 -1.06
C SER A 155 -6.02 -16.05 -1.80
N LEU A 156 -6.31 -17.15 -1.14
CA LEU A 156 -6.23 -18.49 -1.72
C LEU A 156 -7.36 -18.64 -2.77
N GLY A 157 -7.61 -17.60 -3.57
CA GLY A 157 -8.88 -17.22 -4.17
C GLY A 157 -9.76 -16.37 -3.25
N LYS A 158 -10.62 -15.51 -3.83
CA LYS A 158 -11.72 -14.81 -3.12
C LYS A 158 -12.71 -15.76 -2.44
N GLU A 159 -12.67 -17.02 -2.84
CA GLU A 159 -13.56 -18.11 -2.45
C GLU A 159 -13.09 -18.84 -1.19
N MET A 160 -11.79 -18.80 -0.86
CA MET A 160 -11.27 -19.50 0.32
C MET A 160 -11.63 -18.77 1.61
N ARG A 161 -12.69 -19.28 2.22
CA ARG A 161 -13.28 -18.74 3.44
C ARG A 161 -13.48 -19.85 4.45
N THR A 162 -13.32 -19.52 5.73
CA THR A 162 -13.75 -20.39 6.82
C THR A 162 -15.26 -20.68 6.69
N PRO A 163 -15.81 -21.72 7.36
CA PRO A 163 -17.23 -22.03 7.31
C PRO A 163 -18.15 -20.86 7.70
N ASP A 164 -17.69 -19.96 8.58
CA ASP A 164 -18.41 -18.75 8.97
C ASP A 164 -18.19 -17.55 8.02
N GLY A 165 -17.46 -17.76 6.92
CA GLY A 165 -17.28 -16.82 5.82
C GLY A 165 -16.11 -15.83 5.96
N ARG A 166 -15.21 -16.00 6.94
CA ARG A 166 -14.01 -15.15 7.08
C ARG A 166 -12.99 -15.51 6.01
N ALA A 167 -12.36 -14.51 5.41
CA ALA A 167 -11.31 -14.75 4.43
C ALA A 167 -10.11 -15.44 5.09
N ILE A 168 -9.59 -16.48 4.44
CA ILE A 168 -8.35 -17.17 4.83
C ILE A 168 -7.21 -16.61 4.00
N PHE A 169 -6.08 -16.32 4.65
CA PHE A 169 -4.86 -15.87 3.98
C PHE A 169 -3.62 -16.47 4.64
N GLU A 170 -2.51 -16.48 3.89
CA GLU A 170 -1.20 -16.87 4.39
C GLU A 170 -0.63 -15.73 5.23
N LEU A 171 -0.32 -15.99 6.51
CA LEU A 171 0.42 -15.04 7.33
C LEU A 171 1.86 -14.96 6.80
N PRO A 172 2.35 -13.78 6.40
CA PRO A 172 3.70 -13.68 5.86
C PRO A 172 4.78 -14.05 6.88
N LYS A 173 6.01 -14.21 6.38
CA LYS A 173 7.18 -14.37 7.25
C LYS A 173 7.36 -13.15 8.12
N GLU A 174 7.99 -13.36 9.26
CA GLU A 174 8.17 -12.34 10.28
C GLU A 174 9.64 -11.99 10.45
N GLY A 175 9.87 -10.71 10.71
CA GLY A 175 11.13 -10.13 11.13
C GLY A 175 10.89 -9.05 12.18
N GLU A 176 11.86 -8.16 12.33
CA GLU A 176 11.80 -7.06 13.28
C GLU A 176 12.24 -5.76 12.59
N PHE A 177 11.55 -4.66 12.90
CA PHE A 177 11.94 -3.32 12.50
C PHE A 177 11.68 -2.34 13.64
N LYS A 178 12.73 -1.65 14.11
CA LYS A 178 12.66 -0.69 15.24
C LYS A 178 11.91 -1.25 16.46
N GLY A 179 12.18 -2.49 16.87
CA GLY A 179 11.54 -3.15 18.01
C GLY A 179 10.06 -3.55 17.79
N ARG A 180 9.56 -3.48 16.55
CA ARG A 180 8.21 -3.87 16.16
C ARG A 180 8.26 -5.09 15.24
N ARG A 181 7.21 -5.91 15.29
CA ARG A 181 7.05 -7.06 14.38
C ARG A 181 6.90 -6.57 12.95
N LEU A 182 7.75 -7.08 12.06
CA LEU A 182 7.73 -6.80 10.64
C LEU A 182 7.18 -8.01 9.89
N PHE A 183 6.24 -7.82 8.98
CA PHE A 183 5.77 -8.86 8.06
C PHE A 183 6.35 -8.64 6.67
N LEU A 184 6.76 -9.74 6.04
CA LEU A 184 7.43 -9.76 4.75
C LEU A 184 6.59 -10.57 3.75
N PRO A 185 5.59 -9.96 3.08
CA PRO A 185 4.80 -10.61 2.04
C PRO A 185 5.67 -10.85 0.80
N ASP A 186 6.47 -11.90 0.85
CA ASP A 186 7.39 -12.32 -0.21
C ASP A 186 6.67 -13.28 -1.15
N LYS A 187 6.07 -12.76 -2.24
CA LYS A 187 5.55 -13.62 -3.31
C LYS A 187 6.12 -13.36 -4.69
N TYR A 188 6.79 -12.23 -4.92
CA TYR A 188 7.29 -11.86 -6.25
C TYR A 188 8.66 -11.17 -6.25
N GLY A 189 9.50 -11.40 -5.24
CA GLY A 189 10.80 -10.72 -5.14
C GLY A 189 10.69 -9.21 -4.93
N THR A 190 9.50 -8.73 -4.55
CA THR A 190 9.23 -7.35 -4.16
C THR A 190 9.61 -7.17 -2.71
N ILE A 191 10.40 -6.13 -2.43
CA ILE A 191 10.81 -5.75 -1.07
C ILE A 191 9.66 -4.95 -0.44
N THR A 192 8.55 -5.64 -0.21
CA THR A 192 7.41 -5.08 0.51
C THR A 192 7.56 -5.41 1.98
N GLN A 193 7.39 -4.41 2.82
CA GLN A 193 7.54 -4.47 4.26
C GLN A 193 6.25 -3.96 4.90
N VAL A 194 5.76 -4.65 5.93
CA VAL A 194 4.50 -4.31 6.60
C VAL A 194 4.69 -4.32 8.11
N ILE A 195 4.27 -3.25 8.76
CA ILE A 195 4.16 -3.15 10.21
C ILE A 195 2.70 -3.02 10.57
N LEU A 196 2.27 -3.86 11.49
CA LEU A 196 0.93 -3.84 12.04
C LEU A 196 0.98 -3.22 13.44
N ILE A 197 0.25 -2.13 13.63
CA ILE A 197 0.12 -1.44 14.91
C ILE A 197 -1.28 -1.71 15.45
N THR A 198 -1.33 -2.45 16.55
CA THR A 198 -2.56 -2.91 17.20
C THR A 198 -2.51 -2.62 18.70
N ALA A 199 -3.63 -2.83 19.39
CA ALA A 199 -3.61 -2.88 20.85
C ALA A 199 -2.64 -3.98 21.34
N PRO A 200 -1.90 -3.76 22.46
CA PRO A 200 -0.94 -4.72 22.97
C PRO A 200 -1.53 -6.12 23.13
N ASN A 201 -0.85 -7.14 22.61
CA ASN A 201 -1.25 -8.54 22.65
C ASN A 201 -2.60 -8.86 21.98
N HIS A 202 -3.14 -7.96 21.16
CA HIS A 202 -4.37 -8.18 20.41
C HIS A 202 -4.06 -8.09 18.92
N PHE A 203 -4.24 -9.20 18.18
CA PHE A 203 -4.04 -9.24 16.74
C PHE A 203 -5.39 -9.30 16.01
N PRO A 204 -5.52 -8.67 14.84
CA PRO A 204 -6.75 -8.62 14.05
C PRO A 204 -6.98 -9.90 13.24
N PHE A 205 -6.28 -10.97 13.57
CA PHE A 205 -6.38 -12.26 12.90
C PHE A 205 -6.29 -13.40 13.90
N LYS A 206 -6.91 -14.53 13.52
CA LYS A 206 -6.95 -15.77 14.30
C LYS A 206 -6.34 -16.92 13.50
N PRO A 207 -5.65 -17.87 14.16
CA PRO A 207 -5.23 -19.12 13.55
C PRO A 207 -6.41 -19.81 12.86
N VAL A 208 -6.21 -20.28 11.63
CA VAL A 208 -7.16 -21.17 10.95
C VAL A 208 -6.77 -22.60 11.30
N THR A 209 -7.73 -23.38 11.76
CA THR A 209 -7.52 -24.80 12.06
C THR A 209 -7.40 -25.64 10.79
N ARG A 210 -6.81 -26.83 10.89
CA ARG A 210 -6.75 -27.77 9.76
C ARG A 210 -8.15 -28.15 9.27
N GLU A 211 -9.11 -28.31 10.18
CA GLU A 211 -10.50 -28.58 9.85
C GLU A 211 -11.14 -27.43 9.03
N GLU A 212 -11.07 -26.19 9.53
CA GLU A 212 -11.61 -25.02 8.83
C GLU A 212 -10.99 -24.88 7.42
N PHE A 213 -9.69 -25.14 7.28
CA PHE A 213 -9.01 -25.08 6.00
C PHE A 213 -9.47 -26.19 5.03
N LEU A 214 -9.61 -27.43 5.49
CA LEU A 214 -10.08 -28.53 4.63
C LEU A 214 -11.53 -28.30 4.18
N GLN A 215 -12.40 -27.82 5.08
CA GLN A 215 -13.79 -27.46 4.74
C GLN A 215 -13.84 -26.33 3.72
N ALA A 216 -12.98 -25.31 3.87
CA ALA A 216 -12.85 -24.23 2.89
C ALA A 216 -12.43 -24.77 1.52
N ARG A 217 -11.39 -25.61 1.47
CA ARG A 217 -10.93 -26.24 0.21
C ARG A 217 -11.99 -27.12 -0.41
N GLU A 218 -12.73 -27.89 0.38
CA GLU A 218 -13.84 -28.72 -0.08
C GLU A 218 -14.91 -27.87 -0.77
N SER A 219 -15.31 -26.76 -0.14
CA SER A 219 -16.29 -25.82 -0.71
C SER A 219 -15.84 -25.23 -2.04
N VAL A 220 -14.56 -24.84 -2.15
CA VAL A 220 -13.98 -24.31 -3.40
C VAL A 220 -13.93 -25.39 -4.49
N GLN A 221 -13.49 -26.61 -4.17
CA GLN A 221 -13.46 -27.69 -5.16
C GLN A 221 -14.87 -28.10 -5.60
N GLN A 222 -15.84 -28.11 -4.69
CA GLN A 222 -17.24 -28.34 -5.03
C GLN A 222 -17.78 -27.27 -5.98
N HIS A 223 -17.49 -25.99 -5.73
CA HIS A 223 -17.86 -24.90 -6.63
C HIS A 223 -17.30 -25.10 -8.05
N TYR A 224 -16.00 -25.39 -8.17
CA TYR A 224 -15.39 -25.65 -9.49
C TYR A 224 -15.87 -26.94 -10.16
N LEU A 225 -16.21 -27.97 -9.38
CA LEU A 225 -16.85 -29.17 -9.92
C LEU A 225 -18.22 -28.83 -10.53
N ASP A 226 -19.05 -28.09 -9.80
CA ASP A 226 -20.39 -27.68 -10.26
C ASP A 226 -20.29 -26.82 -11.53
N GLU A 227 -19.36 -25.88 -11.59
CA GLU A 227 -19.09 -25.10 -12.80
C GLU A 227 -18.66 -25.97 -13.99
N ALA A 228 -17.75 -26.92 -13.77
CA ALA A 228 -17.27 -27.81 -14.82
C ALA A 228 -18.39 -28.71 -15.36
N ARG A 229 -19.24 -29.23 -14.45
CA ARG A 229 -20.42 -30.03 -14.80
C ARG A 229 -21.42 -29.21 -15.61
N ALA A 230 -21.64 -27.95 -15.26
CA ALA A 230 -22.56 -27.06 -15.96
C ALA A 230 -22.03 -26.61 -17.35
N LYS A 231 -20.74 -26.30 -17.47
CA LYS A 231 -20.14 -25.73 -18.69
C LYS A 231 -19.78 -26.79 -19.74
N VAL A 232 -19.25 -27.94 -19.33
CA VAL A 232 -18.67 -28.97 -20.23
C VAL A 232 -19.39 -30.30 -20.13
N GLY A 233 -20.13 -30.53 -19.05
CA GLY A 233 -20.88 -31.76 -18.80
C GLY A 233 -20.26 -32.64 -17.70
N PRO A 234 -21.05 -33.52 -17.08
CA PRO A 234 -20.67 -34.24 -15.87
C PRO A 234 -19.58 -35.28 -16.06
N ASN A 235 -19.41 -35.80 -17.27
CA ASN A 235 -18.41 -36.82 -17.60
C ASN A 235 -17.13 -36.23 -18.24
N SER A 236 -17.01 -34.90 -18.29
CA SER A 236 -15.84 -34.24 -18.86
C SER A 236 -14.56 -34.56 -18.06
N PRO A 237 -13.38 -34.57 -18.70
CA PRO A 237 -12.12 -34.76 -18.00
C PRO A 237 -11.92 -33.77 -16.83
N ALA A 238 -12.33 -32.51 -17.01
CA ALA A 238 -12.27 -31.48 -15.98
C ALA A 238 -13.15 -31.81 -14.76
N ALA A 239 -14.40 -32.25 -14.98
CA ALA A 239 -15.28 -32.64 -13.87
C ALA A 239 -14.72 -33.85 -13.10
N LYS A 240 -14.19 -34.85 -13.80
CA LYS A 240 -13.57 -36.03 -13.16
C LYS A 240 -12.32 -35.66 -12.35
N GLU A 241 -11.49 -34.75 -12.86
CA GLU A 241 -10.32 -34.26 -12.12
C GLU A 241 -10.73 -33.57 -10.81
N ARG A 242 -11.71 -32.66 -10.86
CA ARG A 242 -12.23 -31.96 -9.67
C ARG A 242 -12.87 -32.90 -8.67
N GLU A 243 -13.63 -33.89 -9.13
CA GLU A 243 -14.20 -34.93 -8.27
C GLU A 243 -13.12 -35.75 -7.57
N GLY A 244 -12.03 -36.09 -8.29
CA GLY A 244 -10.85 -36.73 -7.69
C GLY A 244 -10.19 -35.88 -6.61
N GLN A 245 -9.98 -34.58 -6.87
CA GLN A 245 -9.41 -33.64 -5.89
C GLN A 245 -10.29 -33.50 -4.64
N LEU A 246 -11.61 -33.46 -4.83
CA LEU A 246 -12.59 -33.40 -3.74
C LEU A 246 -12.54 -34.65 -2.86
N GLU A 247 -12.47 -35.82 -3.48
CA GLU A 247 -12.35 -37.10 -2.77
C GLU A 247 -11.02 -37.22 -2.01
N GLU A 248 -9.91 -36.72 -2.57
CA GLU A 248 -8.62 -36.65 -1.86
C GLU A 248 -8.71 -35.78 -0.59
N ILE A 249 -9.38 -34.62 -0.66
CA ILE A 249 -9.60 -33.74 0.50
C ILE A 249 -10.43 -34.46 1.57
N ARG A 250 -11.52 -35.13 1.17
CA ARG A 250 -12.39 -35.88 2.10
C ARG A 250 -11.67 -37.04 2.77
N LYS A 251 -10.88 -37.81 2.02
CA LYS A 251 -10.05 -38.89 2.58
C LYS A 251 -9.02 -38.38 3.57
N LEU A 252 -8.36 -37.26 3.27
CA LEU A 252 -7.43 -36.63 4.19
C LEU A 252 -8.15 -36.16 5.46
N HIS A 253 -9.30 -35.51 5.32
CA HIS A 253 -10.10 -35.08 6.47
C HIS A 253 -10.49 -36.27 7.36
N ALA A 254 -11.00 -37.36 6.77
CA ALA A 254 -11.43 -38.55 7.50
C ALA A 254 -10.29 -39.34 8.17
N SER A 255 -9.05 -39.23 7.68
CA SER A 255 -7.89 -39.94 8.25
C SER A 255 -7.23 -39.21 9.40
N MET A 256 -7.55 -37.93 9.62
CA MET A 256 -6.96 -37.11 10.67
C MET A 256 -7.67 -37.29 12.02
N THR A 257 -6.89 -37.25 13.10
CA THR A 257 -7.43 -37.29 14.46
C THR A 257 -8.08 -35.95 14.85
N PRO A 258 -8.98 -35.93 15.84
CA PRO A 258 -9.56 -34.67 16.35
C PRO A 258 -8.51 -33.68 16.88
N ALA A 259 -7.38 -34.17 17.40
CA ALA A 259 -6.30 -33.30 17.87
C ALA A 259 -5.57 -32.61 16.71
N GLU A 260 -5.32 -33.34 15.61
CA GLU A 260 -4.72 -32.76 14.41
C GLU A 260 -5.66 -31.76 13.74
N LEU A 261 -6.95 -32.08 13.63
CA LEU A 261 -7.95 -31.20 13.04
C LEU A 261 -8.06 -29.85 13.75
N ARG A 262 -7.92 -29.84 15.08
CA ARG A 262 -7.91 -28.62 15.91
C ARG A 262 -6.59 -27.85 15.87
N SER A 263 -5.49 -28.45 15.39
CA SER A 263 -4.22 -27.74 15.28
C SER A 263 -4.27 -26.67 14.18
N GLN A 264 -3.40 -25.66 14.26
CA GLN A 264 -3.32 -24.64 13.22
C GLN A 264 -2.91 -25.26 11.87
N ALA A 265 -3.57 -24.82 10.80
CA ALA A 265 -3.18 -25.11 9.44
C ALA A 265 -1.90 -24.34 9.10
N VAL A 266 -0.83 -25.09 8.86
CA VAL A 266 0.45 -24.60 8.36
C VAL A 266 0.74 -25.36 7.06
N VAL A 267 0.80 -24.66 5.94
CA VAL A 267 0.83 -25.27 4.60
C VAL A 267 2.04 -24.79 3.81
N ARG A 268 2.65 -25.66 2.99
CA ARG A 268 3.75 -25.24 2.11
C ARG A 268 3.24 -24.41 0.94
N GLU A 269 2.12 -24.85 0.38
CA GLU A 269 1.44 -24.24 -0.76
C GLU A 269 -0.03 -24.66 -0.67
N TRP A 270 -0.94 -23.69 -0.65
CA TRP A 270 -2.37 -23.97 -0.49
C TRP A 270 -2.98 -24.72 -1.68
N SER A 271 -2.44 -24.51 -2.88
CA SER A 271 -2.83 -25.17 -4.13
C SER A 271 -2.29 -26.59 -4.27
N ALA A 272 -1.39 -27.03 -3.38
CA ALA A 272 -0.82 -28.37 -3.48
C ALA A 272 -1.91 -29.45 -3.38
N SER A 273 -1.80 -30.45 -4.27
CA SER A 273 -2.65 -31.64 -4.18
C SER A 273 -2.36 -32.38 -2.85
N PRO A 274 -3.39 -32.80 -2.12
CA PRO A 274 -3.23 -33.59 -0.89
C PRO A 274 -2.43 -34.89 -1.07
N SER A 275 -2.40 -35.47 -2.28
CA SER A 275 -1.82 -36.80 -2.53
C SER A 275 -0.32 -36.80 -2.85
N ARG A 276 0.27 -35.67 -3.25
CA ARG A 276 1.67 -35.62 -3.72
C ARG A 276 2.68 -35.10 -2.70
N ARG A 277 2.23 -34.45 -1.62
CA ARG A 277 3.06 -33.85 -0.55
C ARG A 277 2.26 -33.84 0.76
N SER A 278 2.91 -33.78 1.92
CA SER A 278 2.18 -33.46 3.16
C SER A 278 1.60 -32.04 3.01
N LEU A 279 0.29 -31.95 2.89
CA LEU A 279 -0.41 -30.67 2.75
C LEU A 279 -0.10 -29.77 3.96
N PHE A 280 -0.16 -30.39 5.14
CA PHE A 280 0.24 -29.78 6.39
C PHE A 280 1.71 -30.07 6.68
N VAL A 281 2.43 -29.02 7.06
CA VAL A 281 3.86 -29.03 7.41
C VAL A 281 4.05 -28.16 8.65
N THR A 282 5.27 -28.08 9.15
CA THR A 282 5.66 -27.14 10.20
C THR A 282 6.26 -25.85 9.61
N GLU A 283 6.36 -24.80 10.43
CA GLU A 283 7.09 -23.58 10.04
C GLU A 283 8.58 -23.87 9.77
N ALA A 284 9.19 -24.79 10.53
CA ALA A 284 10.57 -25.24 10.32
C ALA A 284 10.79 -25.88 8.94
N GLU A 285 9.75 -26.50 8.39
CA GLU A 285 9.75 -27.05 7.03
C GLU A 285 9.43 -26.00 5.95
N ARG A 286 9.45 -24.71 6.31
CA ARG A 286 9.07 -23.56 5.48
C ARG A 286 7.57 -23.50 5.15
N GLY A 287 6.72 -24.00 6.05
CA GLY A 287 5.28 -23.82 5.98
C GLY A 287 4.85 -22.39 6.30
N LEU A 288 3.73 -21.98 5.72
CA LEU A 288 3.05 -20.71 5.97
C LEU A 288 1.84 -20.95 6.85
N ARG A 289 1.76 -20.21 7.96
CA ARG A 289 0.61 -20.24 8.86
C ARG A 289 -0.60 -19.66 8.14
N LEU A 290 -1.71 -20.38 8.16
CA LEU A 290 -2.99 -19.83 7.71
C LEU A 290 -3.69 -19.14 8.87
N VAL A 291 -4.23 -17.96 8.55
CA VAL A 291 -4.99 -17.13 9.48
C VAL A 291 -6.24 -16.59 8.80
N SER A 292 -7.17 -16.10 9.60
CA SER A 292 -8.39 -15.44 9.14
C SER A 292 -8.60 -14.15 9.91
N VAL A 293 -9.28 -13.18 9.29
CA VAL A 293 -9.58 -11.89 9.94
C VAL A 293 -10.51 -12.10 11.14
N ASP A 294 -10.14 -11.55 12.30
CA ASP A 294 -10.99 -11.60 13.49
C ASP A 294 -12.11 -10.56 13.41
N ARG A 295 -13.34 -11.02 13.19
CA ARG A 295 -14.53 -10.14 13.12
C ARG A 295 -14.87 -9.45 14.45
N ASN A 296 -14.30 -9.93 15.54
CA ASN A 296 -14.51 -9.39 16.88
C ASN A 296 -13.35 -8.49 17.34
N TYR A 297 -12.33 -8.27 16.50
CA TYR A 297 -11.22 -7.38 16.83
C TYR A 297 -11.66 -5.93 17.01
N ILE A 298 -12.60 -5.49 16.17
CA ILE A 298 -13.14 -4.14 16.19
C ILE A 298 -14.12 -3.99 17.36
N ASP A 299 -13.78 -3.14 18.32
CA ASP A 299 -14.67 -2.65 19.35
C ASP A 299 -15.73 -1.74 18.73
N ARG A 300 -16.97 -2.25 18.74
CA ARG A 300 -18.13 -1.57 18.17
C ARG A 300 -18.74 -0.53 19.12
N THR A 301 -18.23 -0.42 20.35
CA THR A 301 -18.65 0.61 21.30
C THR A 301 -17.97 1.95 21.05
N LEU A 302 -16.82 1.94 20.36
CA LEU A 302 -16.12 3.14 19.94
C LEU A 302 -16.81 3.82 18.75
N PRO A 303 -16.66 5.15 18.58
CA PRO A 303 -17.15 5.85 17.40
C PRO A 303 -16.57 5.27 16.11
N ARG A 304 -17.33 5.36 15.02
CA ARG A 304 -16.91 4.84 13.71
C ARG A 304 -15.59 5.43 13.20
N SER A 305 -15.26 6.66 13.59
CA SER A 305 -14.00 7.34 13.25
C SER A 305 -12.80 6.93 14.12
N ALA A 306 -13.01 6.07 15.13
CA ALA A 306 -11.95 5.57 16.00
C ALA A 306 -10.98 4.68 15.22
N VAL A 307 -9.68 4.93 15.37
CA VAL A 307 -8.59 4.13 14.82
C VAL A 307 -8.25 3.01 15.80
N GLN A 308 -8.56 1.79 15.43
CA GLN A 308 -8.32 0.59 16.25
C GLN A 308 -7.20 -0.29 15.69
N LEU A 309 -6.76 0.03 14.48
CA LEU A 309 -5.71 -0.68 13.74
C LEU A 309 -5.01 0.30 12.80
N ILE A 310 -3.68 0.23 12.71
CA ILE A 310 -2.91 0.90 11.66
C ILE A 310 -2.02 -0.12 10.97
N THR A 311 -2.06 -0.15 9.64
CA THR A 311 -1.14 -0.94 8.81
C THR A 311 -0.23 0.03 8.06
N LEU A 312 1.04 0.08 8.44
CA LEU A 312 2.07 0.78 7.68
C LEU A 312 2.72 -0.22 6.74
N HIS A 313 2.75 0.05 5.46
CA HIS A 313 3.50 -0.78 4.54
C HIS A 313 4.15 0.03 3.43
N TRP A 314 5.29 -0.46 2.96
CA TRP A 314 6.05 0.21 1.92
C TRP A 314 6.70 -0.81 1.00
N ARG A 315 6.94 -0.36 -0.23
CA ARG A 315 7.69 -1.11 -1.23
C ARG A 315 8.89 -0.28 -1.65
N ASN A 316 10.04 -0.92 -1.72
CA ASN A 316 11.27 -0.32 -2.22
C ASN A 316 11.68 -0.91 -3.57
N ASN A 317 11.91 -0.07 -4.58
CA ASN A 317 12.60 -0.46 -5.81
C ASN A 317 14.11 -0.22 -5.66
N ASP A 318 14.83 -1.29 -5.30
CA ASP A 318 16.26 -1.24 -5.05
C ASP A 318 17.14 -0.96 -6.28
N GLN A 319 16.57 -0.93 -7.49
CA GLN A 319 17.29 -0.64 -8.73
C GLN A 319 17.46 0.86 -8.99
N ASP A 320 16.72 1.71 -8.28
CA ASP A 320 16.77 3.17 -8.42
C ASP A 320 17.49 3.80 -7.22
N PRO A 321 18.72 4.32 -7.38
CA PRO A 321 19.49 4.87 -6.27
C PRO A 321 18.84 6.06 -5.57
N ALA A 322 18.10 6.91 -6.30
CA ALA A 322 17.48 8.10 -5.73
C ALA A 322 16.30 7.72 -4.84
N LYS A 323 15.42 6.84 -5.33
CA LYS A 323 14.32 6.29 -4.53
C LYS A 323 14.81 5.48 -3.34
N LYS A 324 15.84 4.66 -3.54
CA LYS A 324 16.47 3.91 -2.45
C LYS A 324 17.01 4.81 -1.36
N ALA A 325 17.65 5.93 -1.73
CA ALA A 325 18.14 6.90 -0.76
C ALA A 325 16.99 7.57 0.01
N ALA A 326 15.91 7.96 -0.68
CA ALA A 326 14.71 8.49 -0.03
C ALA A 326 14.07 7.46 0.93
N MET A 327 13.94 6.19 0.52
CA MET A 327 13.40 5.13 1.39
C MET A 327 14.27 4.87 2.62
N ARG A 328 15.59 4.97 2.52
CA ARG A 328 16.46 4.92 3.70
C ARG A 328 16.17 6.06 4.67
N GLN A 329 15.99 7.29 4.18
CA GLN A 329 15.60 8.40 5.06
C GLN A 329 14.27 8.13 5.77
N PHE A 330 13.27 7.59 5.05
CA PHE A 330 12.02 7.18 5.67
C PHE A 330 12.26 6.11 6.75
N GLU A 331 12.97 5.04 6.42
CA GLU A 331 13.23 3.94 7.36
C GLU A 331 13.98 4.43 8.61
N ASP A 332 14.96 5.33 8.45
CA ASP A 332 15.75 5.89 9.55
C ASP A 332 14.93 6.87 10.41
N ASN A 333 14.15 7.75 9.79
CA ASN A 333 13.54 8.89 10.46
C ASN A 333 12.08 8.69 10.89
N PHE A 334 11.36 7.70 10.35
CA PHE A 334 9.93 7.56 10.63
C PHE A 334 9.66 7.19 12.10
N ASP A 335 8.81 7.98 12.76
CA ASP A 335 8.43 7.84 14.17
C ASP A 335 7.21 6.91 14.33
N LEU A 336 7.50 5.62 14.51
CA LEU A 336 6.47 4.59 14.74
C LEU A 336 5.70 4.80 16.05
N ASP A 337 6.30 5.42 17.06
CA ASP A 337 5.62 5.69 18.32
C ASP A 337 4.61 6.83 18.16
N ALA A 338 4.96 7.89 17.41
CA ALA A 338 4.02 8.94 17.04
C ALA A 338 2.86 8.40 16.20
N LEU A 339 3.13 7.52 15.23
CA LEU A 339 2.06 6.87 14.48
C LEU A 339 1.16 6.03 15.39
N SER A 340 1.75 5.28 16.33
CA SER A 340 1.00 4.44 17.28
C SER A 340 0.09 5.25 18.21
N ARG A 341 0.46 6.51 18.53
CA ARG A 341 -0.37 7.44 19.31
C ARG A 341 -1.63 7.91 18.58
N LEU A 342 -1.76 7.63 17.27
CA LEU A 342 -2.99 7.92 16.52
C LEU A 342 -4.10 6.88 16.75
N MET A 343 -3.80 5.74 17.38
CA MET A 343 -4.84 4.78 17.76
C MET A 343 -5.69 5.31 18.92
N ASP A 344 -6.99 5.08 18.82
CA ASP A 344 -7.97 5.32 19.87
C ASP A 344 -8.10 4.06 20.74
N ARG A 345 -8.44 4.25 22.02
CA ARG A 345 -8.48 3.19 23.04
C ARG A 345 -9.77 3.25 23.84
#